data_AF-A0A955Y6J1-F1
#
_entry.id   AF-A0A955Y6J1-F1
#
_cell.length_a   1.000
_cell.length_b   1.000
_cell.length_c   1.000
_cell.angle_alpha   90.00
_cell.angle_beta   90.00
_cell.angle_gamma   90.00
#
_symmetry.space_group_name_H-M   'P 1'
#
loop_
_entity.id
_entity.type
_entity.pdbx_description
1 polymer ?
#
loop_
_entity_poly.entity_id
_entity_poly.type
_entity_poly.pdbx_seq_one_letter_code
_entity_poly.pdbx_strand_id
1 'polypeptide(L)'
;MTGSPLLAAWRARTRNRLRADGPVPTLLSWLGTIAALALAAPIVDEMFMGWLAGPPAAHHDAILALLLRSGIVITGWVALDTYTALIRDGDREILALWPIDPARTVRFELLRLAVSHLWLVVAVGVLFLPLLALGPLLWALAVVHTLVTGVLALSLSAAVVLLAVDASDSPTWRPLLDLVRGQNHPAQAAFIYAPALVLVIGGATSFAAATGVTRTLEGQPIGVVLLALPLVLAAAVATRVPGLARRNWFRAGHVMAEVDARYALIEDQEERLGVYLDWTARFLPPRVAVYALRDLRHGWRQRRTWVTGAWLVGLAALVASWSSDPVATGRTALVVAAGSWWLAAVALRLAHDEPEFQQAWLPPDGREQAVARVYVVGLWLAPVVGLGALGTLFWKGVAGFAVVVGVGLVSSGVAALAAVLLARRGGLVVYGPLAAVAVLSTAQGVLS
;
A
#
# COMPACT_ATOMS: atom_id res chain seq x y z
N MET A 1 -9.32 38.09 -4.91
CA MET A 1 -9.38 36.72 -4.36
C MET A 1 -8.77 36.72 -2.97
N THR A 2 -9.59 36.86 -1.93
CA THR A 2 -9.16 36.63 -0.54
C THR A 2 -8.71 35.16 -0.43
N GLY A 3 -7.51 34.91 0.10
CA GLY A 3 -6.94 33.56 0.18
C GLY A 3 -7.87 32.60 0.93
N SER A 4 -8.01 31.36 0.44
CA SER A 4 -8.80 30.34 1.13
C SER A 4 -8.30 30.17 2.58
N PRO A 5 -9.16 30.30 3.61
CA PRO A 5 -8.74 30.15 5.01
C PRO A 5 -8.21 28.75 5.29
N LEU A 6 -8.72 27.72 4.60
CA LEU A 6 -8.22 26.35 4.68
C LEU A 6 -6.77 26.25 4.19
N LEU A 7 -6.46 26.93 3.08
CA LEU A 7 -5.10 26.96 2.53
C LEU A 7 -4.15 27.71 3.45
N ALA A 8 -4.60 28.80 4.08
CA ALA A 8 -3.81 29.55 5.06
C ALA A 8 -3.53 28.69 6.31
N ALA A 9 -4.55 28.02 6.84
CA ALA A 9 -4.43 27.12 8.00
C ALA A 9 -3.50 25.94 7.70
N TRP A 10 -3.62 25.31 6.52
CA TRP A 10 -2.73 24.25 6.10
C TRP A 10 -1.28 24.73 5.97
N ARG A 11 -1.04 25.87 5.32
CA ARG A 11 0.29 26.47 5.23
C ARG A 11 0.87 26.77 6.61
N ALA A 12 0.05 27.28 7.54
CA ALA A 12 0.47 27.54 8.91
C ALA A 12 0.82 26.23 9.65
N ARG A 13 -0.02 25.19 9.54
CA ARG A 13 0.23 23.86 10.15
C ARG A 13 1.51 23.23 9.60
N THR A 14 1.72 23.28 8.28
CA THR A 14 2.94 22.76 7.63
C THR A 14 4.17 23.54 8.08
N ARG A 15 4.12 24.88 8.14
CA ARG A 15 5.23 25.69 8.67
C ARG A 15 5.51 25.40 10.13
N ASN A 16 4.48 25.24 10.97
CA ASN A 16 4.64 24.94 12.38
C ASN A 16 5.25 23.55 12.58
N ARG A 17 4.82 22.54 11.81
CA ARG A 17 5.47 21.21 11.80
C ARG A 17 6.93 21.30 11.38
N LEU A 18 7.24 22.00 10.28
CA LEU A 18 8.63 22.18 9.84
C LEU A 18 9.49 22.94 10.88
N ARG A 19 8.90 23.85 11.65
CA ARG A 19 9.59 24.53 12.76
C ARG A 19 9.81 23.62 13.97
N ALA A 20 8.85 22.76 14.28
CA ALA A 20 8.92 21.85 15.42
C ALA A 20 9.84 20.64 15.15
N ASP A 21 9.67 19.99 14.00
CA ASP A 21 10.34 18.75 13.63
C ASP A 21 11.63 19.00 12.83
N GLY A 22 11.84 20.24 12.36
CA GLY A 22 12.86 20.58 11.38
C GLY A 22 12.50 20.12 9.95
N PRO A 23 13.24 20.56 8.93
CA PRO A 23 13.02 20.13 7.54
C PRO A 23 13.55 18.72 7.27
N VAL A 24 14.47 18.25 8.10
CA VAL A 24 15.23 17.00 7.89
C VAL A 24 14.33 15.76 7.85
N PRO A 25 13.35 15.54 8.75
CA PRO A 25 12.49 14.34 8.67
C PRO A 25 11.62 14.30 7.41
N THR A 26 11.17 15.47 6.93
CA THR A 26 10.36 15.55 5.70
C THR A 26 11.21 15.34 4.45
N LEU A 27 12.42 15.92 4.41
CA LEU A 27 13.38 15.66 3.35
C LEU A 27 13.82 14.19 3.35
N LEU A 28 14.09 13.60 4.51
CA LEU A 28 14.46 12.19 4.64
C LEU A 28 13.32 11.25 4.26
N SER A 29 12.05 11.60 4.49
CA SER A 29 10.95 10.76 4.04
C SER A 29 10.80 10.79 2.51
N TRP A 30 10.96 11.95 1.88
CA TRP A 30 10.91 12.10 0.42
C TRP A 30 12.14 11.48 -0.25
N LEU A 31 13.34 11.92 0.15
CA LEU A 31 14.61 11.41 -0.37
C LEU A 31 14.79 9.93 -0.03
N GLY A 32 14.37 9.49 1.15
CA GLY A 32 14.39 8.08 1.54
C GLY A 32 13.47 7.21 0.67
N THR A 33 12.28 7.72 0.33
CA THR A 33 11.37 7.01 -0.60
C THR A 33 11.95 6.98 -2.01
N ILE A 34 12.48 8.10 -2.51
CA ILE A 34 13.11 8.16 -3.84
C ILE A 34 14.35 7.28 -3.88
N ALA A 35 15.19 7.31 -2.84
CA ALA A 35 16.37 6.46 -2.74
C ALA A 35 15.98 4.98 -2.64
N ALA A 36 14.95 4.63 -1.87
CA ALA A 36 14.43 3.26 -1.82
C ALA A 36 13.92 2.80 -3.19
N LEU A 37 13.23 3.66 -3.94
CA LEU A 37 12.79 3.36 -5.30
C LEU A 37 13.95 3.27 -6.29
N ALA A 38 14.97 4.12 -6.16
CA ALA A 38 16.19 4.04 -6.97
C ALA A 38 16.98 2.76 -6.67
N LEU A 39 17.05 2.34 -5.40
CA LEU A 39 17.64 1.07 -4.99
C LEU A 39 16.81 -0.13 -5.46
N ALA A 40 15.49 0.04 -5.58
CA ALA A 40 14.60 -0.95 -6.17
C ALA A 40 14.62 -0.94 -7.71
N ALA A 41 15.16 0.10 -8.34
CA ALA A 41 15.14 0.27 -9.79
C ALA A 41 15.75 -0.92 -10.55
N PRO A 42 16.89 -1.53 -10.15
CA PRO A 42 17.42 -2.71 -10.82
C PRO A 42 16.47 -3.92 -10.77
N ILE A 43 15.74 -4.09 -9.66
CA ILE A 43 14.75 -5.16 -9.50
C ILE A 43 13.54 -4.88 -10.39
N VAL A 44 13.08 -3.63 -10.40
CA VAL A 44 11.96 -3.18 -11.25
C VAL A 44 12.33 -3.26 -12.73
N ASP A 45 13.57 -2.94 -13.09
CA ASP A 45 14.06 -2.96 -14.46
C ASP A 45 14.00 -4.35 -15.04
N GLU A 46 14.59 -5.35 -14.39
CA GLU A 46 14.51 -6.73 -14.90
C GLU A 46 13.08 -7.28 -14.97
N MET A 47 12.22 -6.91 -14.03
CA MET A 47 10.85 -7.42 -13.95
C MET A 47 9.89 -6.78 -14.96
N PHE A 48 9.96 -5.46 -15.12
CA PHE A 48 9.00 -4.69 -15.89
C PHE A 48 9.58 -4.15 -17.20
N MET A 49 10.91 -4.09 -17.30
CA MET A 49 11.66 -3.49 -18.39
C MET A 49 12.75 -4.41 -18.96
N GLY A 50 12.82 -5.69 -18.57
CA GLY A 50 13.78 -6.65 -19.14
C GLY A 50 13.67 -6.82 -20.66
N TRP A 51 12.53 -6.44 -21.24
CA TRP A 51 12.32 -6.37 -22.69
C TRP A 51 13.16 -5.27 -23.39
N LEU A 52 13.72 -4.31 -22.65
CA LEU A 52 14.62 -3.28 -23.19
C LEU A 52 15.87 -3.91 -23.85
N ALA A 53 16.35 -5.02 -23.29
CA ALA A 53 17.46 -5.79 -23.87
C ALA A 53 17.03 -6.75 -25.00
N GLY A 54 15.71 -6.90 -25.21
CA GLY A 54 15.12 -7.77 -26.22
C GLY A 54 15.03 -7.13 -27.62
N PRO A 55 14.52 -7.88 -28.61
CA PRO A 55 14.39 -7.40 -29.98
C PRO A 55 13.43 -6.19 -30.07
N PRO A 56 13.73 -5.18 -30.93
CA PRO A 56 12.91 -3.96 -31.04
C PRO A 56 11.43 -4.20 -31.35
N ALA A 57 11.10 -5.30 -32.03
CA ALA A 57 9.73 -5.68 -32.36
C ALA A 57 8.84 -5.87 -31.11
N ALA A 58 9.42 -6.22 -29.95
CA ALA A 58 8.68 -6.44 -28.71
C ALA A 58 8.48 -5.15 -27.90
N HIS A 59 9.17 -4.03 -28.25
CA HIS A 59 9.18 -2.82 -27.43
C HIS A 59 7.81 -2.12 -27.39
N HIS A 60 7.06 -2.14 -28.50
CA HIS A 60 5.76 -1.45 -28.58
C HIS A 60 4.76 -1.99 -27.54
N ASP A 61 4.51 -3.29 -27.55
CA ASP A 61 3.56 -3.94 -26.63
C ASP A 61 4.02 -3.84 -25.17
N ALA A 62 5.34 -3.91 -24.96
CA ALA A 62 5.92 -3.85 -23.64
C ALA A 62 5.85 -2.44 -23.02
N ILE A 63 6.09 -1.38 -23.80
CA ILE A 63 5.85 0.02 -23.38
C ILE A 63 4.38 0.20 -23.01
N LEU A 64 3.47 -0.28 -23.86
CA LEU A 64 2.04 -0.16 -23.60
C LEU A 64 1.65 -0.86 -22.28
N ALA A 65 2.13 -2.09 -22.06
CA ALA A 65 1.87 -2.84 -20.84
C ALA A 65 2.45 -2.16 -19.59
N LEU A 66 3.67 -1.62 -19.69
CA LEU A 66 4.33 -0.87 -18.61
C LEU A 66 3.49 0.34 -18.19
N LEU A 67 3.11 1.18 -19.17
CA LEU A 67 2.32 2.39 -18.94
C LEU A 67 0.91 2.07 -18.42
N LEU A 68 0.26 1.02 -18.94
CA LEU A 68 -1.05 0.61 -18.43
C LEU A 68 -0.96 0.20 -16.95
N ARG A 69 0.00 -0.64 -16.60
CA ARG A 69 0.18 -1.14 -15.22
C ARG A 69 0.50 0.00 -14.26
N SER A 70 1.40 0.90 -14.62
CA SER A 70 1.70 2.08 -13.80
C SER A 70 0.47 2.95 -13.63
N GLY A 71 -0.27 3.20 -14.70
CA GLY A 71 -1.49 4.00 -14.67
C GLY A 71 -2.59 3.42 -13.76
N ILE A 72 -2.78 2.10 -13.76
CA ILE A 72 -3.71 1.40 -12.85
C ILE A 72 -3.27 1.56 -11.40
N VAL A 73 -1.98 1.37 -11.10
CA VAL A 73 -1.43 1.53 -9.74
C VAL A 73 -1.63 2.96 -9.23
N ILE A 74 -1.32 3.95 -10.06
CA ILE A 74 -1.49 5.37 -9.72
C ILE A 74 -2.97 5.69 -9.48
N THR A 75 -3.84 5.21 -10.37
CA THR A 75 -5.28 5.40 -10.23
C THR A 75 -5.80 4.82 -8.92
N GLY A 76 -5.42 3.58 -8.60
CA GLY A 76 -5.82 2.91 -7.36
C GLY A 76 -5.33 3.62 -6.11
N TRP A 77 -4.05 4.02 -6.10
CA TRP A 77 -3.45 4.76 -5.01
C TRP A 77 -4.19 6.08 -4.75
N VAL A 78 -4.33 6.89 -5.80
CA VAL A 78 -5.01 8.20 -5.72
C VAL A 78 -6.47 8.04 -5.33
N ALA A 79 -7.15 6.98 -5.76
CA ALA A 79 -8.53 6.71 -5.39
C ALA A 79 -8.70 6.44 -3.90
N LEU A 80 -7.81 5.64 -3.31
CA LEU A 80 -7.82 5.34 -1.88
C LEU A 80 -7.54 6.59 -1.04
N ASP A 81 -6.57 7.42 -1.46
CA ASP A 81 -6.25 8.65 -0.75
C ASP A 81 -7.35 9.70 -0.89
N THR A 82 -8.00 9.77 -2.06
CA THR A 82 -9.15 10.66 -2.26
C THR A 82 -10.35 10.21 -1.43
N TYR A 83 -10.63 8.91 -1.35
CA TYR A 83 -11.63 8.37 -0.44
C TYR A 83 -11.33 8.74 1.01
N THR A 84 -10.08 8.53 1.44
CA THR A 84 -9.65 8.84 2.80
C THR A 84 -9.82 10.33 3.11
N ALA A 85 -9.35 11.22 2.23
CA ALA A 85 -9.45 12.67 2.44
C ALA A 85 -10.89 13.19 2.43
N LEU A 86 -11.76 12.65 1.57
CA LEU A 86 -13.12 13.17 1.43
C LEU A 86 -14.13 12.54 2.39
N ILE A 87 -13.89 11.30 2.83
CA ILE A 87 -14.86 10.53 3.60
C ILE A 87 -14.37 10.29 5.03
N ARG A 88 -13.10 9.91 5.23
CA ARG A 88 -12.55 9.43 6.51
C ARG A 88 -11.62 10.42 7.23
N ASP A 89 -11.36 11.60 6.69
CA ASP A 89 -10.43 12.55 7.30
C ASP A 89 -10.99 13.15 8.60
N GLY A 90 -10.17 13.22 9.65
CA GLY A 90 -10.59 13.76 10.95
C GLY A 90 -10.91 15.25 10.90
N ASP A 91 -10.29 16.00 9.98
CA ASP A 91 -10.59 17.42 9.79
C ASP A 91 -12.05 17.63 9.29
N ARG A 92 -12.65 16.62 8.63
CA ARG A 92 -14.03 16.67 8.14
C ARG A 92 -15.06 16.76 9.26
N GLU A 93 -14.89 15.97 10.33
CA GLU A 93 -15.80 15.97 11.48
C GLU A 93 -15.83 17.33 12.16
N ILE A 94 -14.66 17.98 12.24
CA ILE A 94 -14.54 19.33 12.79
C ILE A 94 -15.21 20.33 11.85
N LEU A 95 -14.86 20.30 10.56
CA LEU A 95 -15.35 21.25 9.56
C LEU A 95 -16.85 21.15 9.33
N ALA A 96 -17.45 19.97 9.51
CA ALA A 96 -18.88 19.74 9.36
C ALA A 96 -19.73 20.53 10.37
N LEU A 97 -19.15 20.97 11.50
CA LEU A 97 -19.82 21.77 12.52
C LEU A 97 -19.90 23.27 12.17
N TRP A 98 -19.18 23.72 11.14
CA TRP A 98 -19.07 25.13 10.77
C TRP A 98 -19.82 25.42 9.46
N PRO A 99 -20.28 26.66 9.23
CA PRO A 99 -20.96 27.07 8.00
C PRO A 99 -19.96 27.24 6.84
N ILE A 100 -19.40 26.13 6.35
CA ILE A 100 -18.44 26.08 5.26
C ILE A 100 -19.12 25.76 3.91
N ASP A 101 -18.53 26.19 2.79
CA ASP A 101 -18.95 25.76 1.44
C ASP A 101 -18.25 24.44 1.09
N PRO A 102 -18.96 23.30 0.99
CA PRO A 102 -18.35 22.02 0.70
C PRO A 102 -17.56 21.97 -0.60
N ALA A 103 -17.99 22.74 -1.61
CA ALA A 103 -17.27 22.81 -2.88
C ALA A 103 -15.85 23.37 -2.71
N ARG A 104 -15.68 24.35 -1.81
CA ARG A 104 -14.36 24.93 -1.51
C ARG A 104 -13.51 23.97 -0.69
N THR A 105 -14.12 23.25 0.25
CA THR A 105 -13.44 22.22 1.05
C THR A 105 -12.94 21.09 0.16
N VAL A 106 -13.80 20.49 -0.66
CA VAL A 106 -13.39 19.42 -1.60
C VAL A 106 -12.31 19.91 -2.55
N ARG A 107 -12.45 21.11 -3.13
CA ARG A 107 -11.39 21.68 -3.99
C ARG A 107 -10.06 21.85 -3.26
N PHE A 108 -10.11 22.29 -2.01
CA PHE A 108 -8.92 22.42 -1.16
C PHE A 108 -8.31 21.04 -0.90
N GLU A 109 -9.10 20.03 -0.55
CA GLU A 109 -8.61 18.67 -0.31
C GLU A 109 -7.97 18.06 -1.54
N LEU A 110 -8.58 18.22 -2.72
CA LEU A 110 -7.99 17.73 -3.97
C LEU A 110 -6.70 18.46 -4.32
N LEU A 111 -6.60 19.77 -4.05
CA LEU A 111 -5.35 20.51 -4.24
C LEU A 111 -4.27 20.04 -3.25
N ARG A 112 -4.64 19.83 -1.98
CA ARG A 112 -3.74 19.32 -0.94
C ARG A 112 -3.20 17.96 -1.35
N LEU A 113 -4.08 17.04 -1.78
CA LEU A 113 -3.72 15.72 -2.27
C LEU A 113 -2.86 15.80 -3.53
N ALA A 114 -3.19 16.64 -4.50
CA ALA A 114 -2.39 16.81 -5.71
C ALA A 114 -0.96 17.21 -5.37
N VAL A 115 -0.78 18.20 -4.48
CA VAL A 115 0.53 18.67 -4.04
C VAL A 115 1.27 17.60 -3.22
N SER A 116 0.57 16.90 -2.31
CA SER A 116 1.18 15.85 -1.49
C SER A 116 1.59 14.62 -2.30
N HIS A 117 1.06 14.45 -3.51
CA HIS A 117 1.38 13.34 -4.42
C HIS A 117 2.23 13.76 -5.62
N LEU A 118 2.71 15.00 -5.72
CA LEU A 118 3.61 15.40 -6.81
C LEU A 118 4.88 14.55 -6.84
N TRP A 119 5.34 14.07 -5.68
CA TRP A 119 6.48 13.16 -5.61
C TRP A 119 6.24 11.85 -6.37
N LEU A 120 5.01 11.40 -6.52
CA LEU A 120 4.69 10.16 -7.22
C LEU A 120 5.06 10.25 -8.71
N VAL A 121 4.82 11.41 -9.34
CA VAL A 121 5.20 11.65 -10.74
C VAL A 121 6.73 11.65 -10.88
N VAL A 122 7.43 12.26 -9.93
CA VAL A 122 8.90 12.26 -9.89
C VAL A 122 9.45 10.85 -9.68
N ALA A 123 8.88 10.11 -8.72
CA ALA A 123 9.24 8.73 -8.41
C ALA A 123 9.07 7.80 -9.61
N VAL A 124 7.94 7.88 -10.31
CA VAL A 124 7.70 7.11 -11.54
C VAL A 124 8.64 7.57 -12.67
N GLY A 125 8.92 8.86 -12.79
CA GLY A 125 9.90 9.37 -13.74
C GLY A 125 11.32 8.82 -13.51
N VAL A 126 11.73 8.69 -12.24
CA VAL A 126 12.99 8.04 -11.85
C VAL A 126 12.95 6.54 -12.19
N LEU A 127 11.86 5.85 -11.86
CA LEU A 127 11.67 4.44 -12.21
C LEU A 127 11.74 4.21 -13.73
N PHE A 128 11.28 5.15 -14.55
CA PHE A 128 11.29 5.05 -16.01
C PHE A 128 12.58 5.52 -16.67
N LEU A 129 13.61 5.93 -15.92
CA LEU A 129 14.90 6.36 -16.49
C LEU A 129 15.50 5.37 -17.52
N PRO A 130 15.38 4.04 -17.39
CA PRO A 130 15.86 3.11 -18.40
C PRO A 130 15.26 3.33 -19.81
N LEU A 131 14.04 3.90 -19.90
CA LEU A 131 13.43 4.25 -21.19
C LEU A 131 14.21 5.31 -21.97
N LEU A 132 15.11 6.07 -21.32
CA LEU A 132 16.00 7.01 -22.01
C LEU A 132 16.90 6.30 -23.02
N ALA A 133 17.21 5.01 -22.82
CA ALA A 133 17.98 4.21 -23.79
C ALA A 133 17.26 4.05 -25.13
N LEU A 134 15.92 4.13 -25.15
CA LEU A 134 15.11 4.11 -26.37
C LEU A 134 14.79 5.52 -26.91
N GLY A 135 15.09 6.56 -26.13
CA GLY A 135 15.01 7.97 -26.54
C GLY A 135 14.37 8.88 -25.49
N PRO A 136 14.81 10.15 -25.40
CA PRO A 136 14.32 11.10 -24.39
C PRO A 136 12.83 11.44 -24.54
N LEU A 137 12.30 11.40 -25.77
CA LEU A 137 10.89 11.67 -26.03
C LEU A 137 9.98 10.59 -25.42
N LEU A 138 10.35 9.30 -25.52
CA LEU A 138 9.56 8.22 -24.91
C LEU A 138 9.47 8.39 -23.39
N TRP A 139 10.61 8.65 -22.74
CA TRP A 139 10.65 8.91 -21.30
C TRP A 139 9.76 10.11 -20.92
N ALA A 140 9.87 11.22 -21.64
CA ALA A 140 9.04 12.40 -21.39
C ALA A 140 7.54 12.10 -21.55
N LEU A 141 7.15 11.36 -22.60
CA LEU A 141 5.76 10.95 -22.82
C LEU A 141 5.25 9.98 -21.74
N ALA A 142 6.10 9.09 -21.22
CA ALA A 142 5.78 8.20 -20.11
C ALA A 142 5.52 8.97 -18.79
N VAL A 143 6.32 10.02 -18.53
CA VAL A 143 6.11 10.93 -17.39
C VAL A 143 4.83 11.74 -17.57
N VAL A 144 4.55 12.23 -18.79
CA VAL A 144 3.29 12.92 -19.10
C VAL A 144 2.10 11.99 -18.91
N HIS A 145 2.15 10.75 -19.40
CA HIS A 145 1.13 9.72 -19.19
C HIS A 145 0.79 9.52 -17.70
N THR A 146 1.83 9.41 -16.87
CA THR A 146 1.73 9.29 -15.41
C THR A 146 1.00 10.49 -14.80
N LEU A 147 1.41 11.70 -15.18
CA LEU A 147 0.81 12.95 -14.71
C LEU A 147 -0.68 13.05 -15.09
N VAL A 148 -1.02 12.84 -16.37
CA VAL A 148 -2.41 12.97 -16.84
C VAL A 148 -3.32 11.91 -16.22
N THR A 149 -2.81 10.70 -15.99
CA THR A 149 -3.54 9.63 -15.30
C THR A 149 -3.80 10.01 -13.85
N GLY A 150 -2.81 10.56 -13.14
CA GLY A 150 -2.97 11.03 -11.76
C GLY A 150 -3.99 12.17 -11.64
N VAL A 151 -3.99 13.13 -12.58
CA VAL A 151 -4.97 14.23 -12.61
C VAL A 151 -6.40 13.72 -12.83
N LEU A 152 -6.58 12.77 -13.76
CA LEU A 152 -7.88 12.11 -13.94
C LEU A 152 -8.30 11.39 -12.67
N ALA A 153 -7.43 10.57 -12.09
CA ALA A 153 -7.74 9.79 -10.90
C ALA A 153 -8.23 10.67 -9.75
N LEU A 154 -7.62 11.84 -9.50
CA LEU A 154 -8.07 12.78 -8.46
C LEU A 154 -9.51 13.26 -8.69
N SER A 155 -9.78 13.78 -9.89
CA SER A 155 -11.09 14.36 -10.22
C SER A 155 -12.20 13.31 -10.31
N LEU A 156 -11.89 12.16 -10.92
CA LEU A 156 -12.80 11.02 -11.06
C LEU A 156 -13.12 10.40 -9.71
N SER A 157 -12.11 10.16 -8.87
CA SER A 157 -12.31 9.60 -7.53
C SER A 157 -13.19 10.49 -6.69
N ALA A 158 -12.97 11.81 -6.72
CA ALA A 158 -13.79 12.76 -6.00
C ALA A 158 -15.27 12.67 -6.42
N ALA A 159 -15.52 12.66 -7.74
CA ALA A 159 -16.87 12.56 -8.25
C ALA A 159 -17.54 11.22 -7.90
N VAL A 160 -16.84 10.10 -8.10
CA VAL A 160 -17.38 8.75 -7.84
C VAL A 160 -17.64 8.53 -6.35
N VAL A 161 -16.72 8.96 -5.47
CA VAL A 161 -16.89 8.85 -4.03
C VAL A 161 -18.06 9.71 -3.55
N LEU A 162 -18.23 10.92 -4.06
CA LEU A 162 -19.39 11.76 -3.73
C LEU A 162 -20.69 11.22 -4.34
N LEU A 163 -20.65 10.55 -5.49
CA LEU A 163 -21.80 9.86 -6.07
C LEU A 163 -22.17 8.61 -5.28
N ALA A 164 -21.21 7.91 -4.68
CA ALA A 164 -21.47 6.74 -3.85
C ALA A 164 -22.38 7.07 -2.65
N VAL A 165 -22.25 8.27 -2.10
CA VAL A 165 -23.13 8.81 -1.05
C VAL A 165 -24.56 9.01 -1.55
N ASP A 166 -24.74 9.37 -2.82
CA ASP A 166 -26.08 9.51 -3.38
C ASP A 166 -26.66 8.13 -3.71
N ALA A 167 -25.82 7.24 -4.23
CA ALA A 167 -26.17 5.87 -4.55
C ALA A 167 -26.55 5.04 -3.31
N SER A 168 -25.99 5.33 -2.13
CA SER A 168 -26.27 4.58 -0.90
C SER A 168 -27.74 4.55 -0.52
N ASP A 169 -28.45 5.65 -0.78
CA ASP A 169 -29.84 5.85 -0.37
C ASP A 169 -30.80 5.91 -1.58
N SER A 170 -30.26 5.84 -2.80
CA SER A 170 -31.05 6.07 -4.00
C SER A 170 -31.83 4.83 -4.42
N PRO A 171 -33.17 4.94 -4.58
CA PRO A 171 -33.98 3.85 -5.13
C PRO A 171 -33.59 3.52 -6.57
N THR A 172 -33.03 4.48 -7.32
CA THR A 172 -32.59 4.29 -8.71
C THR A 172 -31.37 3.37 -8.81
N TRP A 173 -30.42 3.50 -7.88
CA TRP A 173 -29.21 2.68 -7.86
C TRP A 173 -29.40 1.33 -7.15
N ARG A 174 -30.49 1.18 -6.42
CA ARG A 174 -30.78 0.00 -5.60
C ARG A 174 -30.78 -1.32 -6.39
N PRO A 175 -31.40 -1.45 -7.58
CA PRO A 175 -31.35 -2.70 -8.35
C PRO A 175 -29.91 -3.12 -8.71
N LEU A 176 -29.07 -2.14 -9.08
CA LEU A 176 -27.67 -2.40 -9.39
C LEU A 176 -26.89 -2.81 -8.14
N LEU A 177 -27.07 -2.08 -7.04
CA LEU A 177 -26.42 -2.41 -5.77
C LEU A 177 -26.88 -3.77 -5.24
N ASP A 178 -28.16 -4.12 -5.35
CA ASP A 178 -28.70 -5.42 -4.96
C ASP A 178 -28.07 -6.57 -5.78
N LEU A 179 -27.73 -6.34 -7.05
CA LEU A 179 -27.04 -7.32 -7.89
C LEU A 179 -25.61 -7.61 -7.42
N VAL A 180 -24.88 -6.58 -6.96
CA VAL A 180 -23.45 -6.71 -6.66
C VAL A 180 -23.13 -6.82 -5.18
N ARG A 181 -23.98 -6.32 -4.27
CA ARG A 181 -23.63 -6.17 -2.84
C ARG A 181 -23.44 -7.49 -2.10
N GLY A 182 -23.97 -8.60 -2.60
CA GLY A 182 -24.02 -9.85 -1.87
C GLY A 182 -24.73 -9.66 -0.53
N GLN A 183 -24.04 -9.98 0.57
CA GLN A 183 -24.57 -9.81 1.94
C GLN A 183 -24.39 -8.40 2.51
N ASN A 184 -23.66 -7.51 1.82
CA ASN A 184 -23.39 -6.17 2.32
C ASN A 184 -24.65 -5.28 2.27
N HIS A 185 -24.69 -4.29 3.15
CA HIS A 185 -25.71 -3.23 3.09
C HIS A 185 -25.49 -2.37 1.82
N PRO A 186 -26.55 -1.83 1.16
CA PRO A 186 -26.39 -1.03 -0.05
C PRO A 186 -25.42 0.15 0.10
N ALA A 187 -25.44 0.84 1.25
CA ALA A 187 -24.50 1.92 1.55
C ALA A 187 -23.04 1.45 1.57
N GLN A 188 -22.77 0.31 2.22
CA GLN A 188 -21.43 -0.27 2.27
C GLN A 188 -20.96 -0.72 0.89
N ALA A 189 -21.85 -1.36 0.11
CA ALA A 189 -21.57 -1.76 -1.25
C ALA A 189 -21.22 -0.57 -2.15
N ALA A 190 -21.96 0.53 -2.05
CA ALA A 190 -21.68 1.74 -2.84
C ALA A 190 -20.24 2.26 -2.61
N PHE A 191 -19.76 2.24 -1.36
CA PHE A 191 -18.38 2.64 -1.05
C PHE A 191 -17.33 1.58 -1.41
N ILE A 192 -17.63 0.29 -1.29
CA ILE A 192 -16.71 -0.80 -1.71
C ILE A 192 -16.48 -0.77 -3.22
N TYR A 193 -17.54 -0.53 -4.01
CA TYR A 193 -17.46 -0.55 -5.47
C TYR A 193 -17.03 0.79 -6.09
N ALA A 194 -17.04 1.88 -5.33
CA ALA A 194 -16.59 3.19 -5.82
C ALA A 194 -15.12 3.16 -6.33
N PRO A 195 -14.12 2.65 -5.57
CA PRO A 195 -12.76 2.49 -6.08
C PRO A 195 -12.68 1.57 -7.31
N ALA A 196 -13.49 0.51 -7.37
CA ALA A 196 -13.52 -0.39 -8.52
C ALA A 196 -13.99 0.33 -9.79
N LEU A 197 -15.02 1.16 -9.69
CA LEU A 197 -15.50 1.97 -10.82
C LEU A 197 -14.44 2.97 -11.29
N VAL A 198 -13.74 3.61 -10.34
CA VAL A 198 -12.61 4.50 -10.67
C VAL A 198 -11.51 3.73 -11.41
N LEU A 199 -11.17 2.52 -10.95
CA LEU A 199 -10.16 1.67 -11.59
C LEU A 199 -10.56 1.23 -13.00
N VAL A 200 -11.83 0.90 -13.25
CA VAL A 200 -12.30 0.52 -14.59
C VAL A 200 -12.18 1.69 -15.57
N ILE A 201 -12.69 2.87 -15.19
CA ILE A 201 -12.66 4.06 -16.05
C ILE A 201 -11.22 4.58 -16.20
N GLY A 202 -10.48 4.66 -15.09
CA GLY A 202 -9.08 5.09 -15.08
C GLY A 202 -8.17 4.12 -15.83
N GLY A 203 -8.39 2.81 -15.72
CA GLY A 203 -7.67 1.79 -16.48
C GLY A 203 -7.92 1.90 -18.00
N ALA A 204 -9.19 2.03 -18.40
CA ALA A 204 -9.55 2.18 -19.82
C ALA A 204 -8.97 3.45 -20.45
N THR A 205 -9.02 4.58 -19.74
CA THR A 205 -8.44 5.85 -20.20
C THR A 205 -6.91 5.85 -20.14
N SER A 206 -6.31 5.17 -19.17
CA SER A 206 -4.87 4.98 -19.10
C SER A 206 -4.36 4.08 -20.23
N PHE A 207 -5.11 3.05 -20.63
CA PHE A 207 -4.84 2.24 -21.82
C PHE A 207 -4.87 3.08 -23.10
N ALA A 208 -5.89 3.93 -23.26
CA ALA A 208 -5.98 4.86 -24.38
C ALA A 208 -4.78 5.83 -24.38
N ALA A 209 -4.41 6.39 -23.23
CA ALA A 209 -3.26 7.28 -23.12
C ALA A 209 -1.93 6.58 -23.40
N ALA A 210 -1.75 5.33 -22.95
CA ALA A 210 -0.57 4.51 -23.24
C ALA A 210 -0.45 4.22 -24.74
N THR A 211 -1.57 3.90 -25.39
CA THR A 211 -1.67 3.82 -26.86
C THR A 211 -1.33 5.17 -27.50
N GLY A 212 -1.76 6.28 -26.89
CA GLY A 212 -1.41 7.62 -27.33
C GLY A 212 0.10 7.86 -27.39
N VAL A 213 0.84 7.43 -26.35
CA VAL A 213 2.30 7.51 -26.32
C VAL A 213 2.93 6.79 -27.52
N THR A 214 2.55 5.53 -27.77
CA THR A 214 3.15 4.76 -28.86
C THR A 214 2.82 5.36 -30.23
N ARG A 215 1.57 5.80 -30.44
CA ARG A 215 1.13 6.46 -31.68
C ARG A 215 1.79 7.81 -31.91
N THR A 216 2.09 8.57 -30.85
CA THR A 216 2.85 9.83 -30.95
C THR A 216 4.28 9.58 -31.41
N LEU A 217 4.93 8.52 -30.92
CA LEU A 217 6.28 8.14 -31.35
C LEU A 217 6.32 7.70 -32.82
N GLU A 218 5.23 7.12 -33.32
CA GLU A 218 5.03 6.80 -34.75
C GLU A 218 4.71 8.04 -35.62
N GLY A 219 4.67 9.24 -35.03
CA GLY A 219 4.35 10.49 -35.73
C GLY A 219 2.86 10.66 -36.08
N GLN A 220 1.97 9.84 -35.52
CA GLN A 220 0.54 9.93 -35.80
C GLN A 220 -0.12 10.99 -34.89
N PRO A 221 -0.85 11.97 -35.46
CA PRO A 221 -1.45 13.07 -34.68
C PRO A 221 -2.50 12.58 -33.67
N ILE A 222 -3.17 11.45 -33.96
CA ILE A 222 -4.13 10.83 -33.05
C ILE A 222 -3.49 10.43 -31.71
N GLY A 223 -2.17 10.18 -31.67
CA GLY A 223 -1.47 9.81 -30.44
C GLY A 223 -1.55 10.90 -29.38
N VAL A 224 -1.41 12.17 -29.78
CA VAL A 224 -1.51 13.32 -28.86
C VAL A 224 -2.93 13.46 -28.31
N VAL A 225 -3.94 13.23 -29.15
CA VAL A 225 -5.36 13.26 -28.75
C VAL A 225 -5.65 12.17 -27.71
N LEU A 226 -5.18 10.95 -27.95
CA LEU A 226 -5.35 9.83 -27.03
C LEU A 226 -4.60 10.06 -25.71
N LEU A 227 -3.37 10.60 -25.74
CA LEU A 227 -2.61 10.95 -24.55
C LEU A 227 -3.29 12.06 -23.73
N ALA A 228 -3.95 13.01 -24.38
CA ALA A 228 -4.68 14.10 -23.72
C ALA A 228 -6.07 13.69 -23.19
N LEU A 229 -6.60 12.54 -23.60
CA LEU A 229 -7.95 12.08 -23.24
C LEU A 229 -8.21 12.07 -21.70
N PRO A 230 -7.28 11.60 -20.84
CA PRO A 230 -7.48 11.66 -19.39
C PRO A 230 -7.66 13.08 -18.87
N LEU A 231 -6.95 14.08 -19.42
CA LEU A 231 -7.10 15.48 -19.02
C LEU A 231 -8.45 16.06 -19.43
N VAL A 232 -8.92 15.74 -20.65
CA VAL A 232 -10.24 16.18 -21.14
C VAL A 232 -11.34 15.61 -20.24
N LEU A 233 -11.25 14.32 -19.91
CA LEU A 233 -12.20 13.69 -18.99
C LEU A 233 -12.10 14.27 -17.58
N ALA A 234 -10.88 14.51 -17.08
CA ALA A 234 -10.66 15.12 -15.77
C ALA A 234 -11.31 16.51 -15.68
N ALA A 235 -11.14 17.34 -16.73
CA ALA A 235 -11.75 18.65 -16.81
C ALA A 235 -13.28 18.56 -16.84
N ALA A 236 -13.84 17.66 -17.66
CA ALA A 236 -15.28 17.43 -17.74
C ALA A 236 -15.86 17.00 -16.39
N VAL A 237 -15.22 16.07 -15.70
CA VAL A 237 -15.64 15.59 -14.37
C VAL A 237 -15.50 16.68 -13.31
N ALA A 238 -14.39 17.43 -13.34
CA ALA A 238 -14.13 18.51 -12.38
C ALA A 238 -15.22 19.59 -12.39
N THR A 239 -15.90 19.84 -13.51
CA THR A 239 -17.04 20.77 -13.56
C THR A 239 -18.23 20.31 -12.71
N ARG A 240 -18.38 19.00 -12.47
CA ARG A 240 -19.50 18.40 -11.72
C ARG A 240 -19.21 18.25 -10.22
N VAL A 241 -17.93 18.14 -9.85
CA VAL A 241 -17.50 17.95 -8.45
C VAL A 241 -18.07 19.01 -7.48
N PRO A 242 -18.11 20.32 -7.79
CA PRO A 242 -18.69 21.31 -6.87
C PRO A 242 -20.17 21.07 -6.54
N GLY A 243 -20.96 20.66 -7.53
CA GLY A 243 -22.37 20.35 -7.35
C GLY A 243 -22.58 19.11 -6.49
N LEU A 244 -21.79 18.06 -6.76
CA LEU A 244 -21.79 16.83 -5.96
C LEU A 244 -21.35 17.08 -4.52
N ALA A 245 -20.31 17.89 -4.33
CA ALA A 245 -19.78 18.24 -3.01
C ALA A 245 -20.86 18.92 -2.15
N ARG A 246 -21.56 19.92 -2.70
CA ARG A 246 -22.62 20.63 -1.97
C ARG A 246 -23.79 19.73 -1.59
N ARG A 247 -24.13 18.74 -2.44
CA ARG A 247 -25.24 17.81 -2.18
C ARG A 247 -24.86 16.73 -1.17
N ASN A 248 -23.65 16.20 -1.26
CA ASN A 248 -23.32 14.91 -0.66
C ASN A 248 -22.25 14.97 0.44
N TRP A 249 -21.44 16.03 0.51
CA TRP A 249 -20.31 16.07 1.44
C TRP A 249 -20.73 16.06 2.92
N PHE A 250 -21.83 16.74 3.29
CA PHE A 250 -22.37 16.64 4.65
C PHE A 250 -23.04 15.28 4.89
N ARG A 251 -23.85 14.80 3.93
CA ARG A 251 -24.57 13.50 4.00
C ARG A 251 -23.63 12.32 4.20
N ALA A 252 -22.44 12.37 3.60
CA ALA A 252 -21.47 11.29 3.71
C ALA A 252 -21.08 10.95 5.16
N GLY A 253 -21.32 11.85 6.14
CA GLY A 253 -20.93 11.61 7.54
C GLY A 253 -21.95 10.72 8.21
N HIS A 254 -23.23 11.03 7.95
CA HIS A 254 -24.35 10.21 8.36
C HIS A 254 -24.29 8.81 7.74
N VAL A 255 -24.09 8.71 6.43
CA VAL A 255 -24.01 7.40 5.74
C VAL A 255 -22.85 6.56 6.31
N MET A 256 -21.68 7.16 6.56
CA MET A 256 -20.56 6.42 7.15
C MET A 256 -20.80 6.04 8.61
N ALA A 257 -21.41 6.92 9.41
CA ALA A 257 -21.79 6.58 10.78
C ALA A 257 -22.79 5.40 10.81
N GLU A 258 -23.72 5.34 9.85
CA GLU A 258 -24.63 4.20 9.72
C GLU A 258 -23.91 2.92 9.30
N VAL A 259 -23.00 3.00 8.33
CA VAL A 259 -22.15 1.87 7.92
C VAL A 259 -21.34 1.35 9.11
N ASP A 260 -20.69 2.25 9.86
CA ASP A 260 -19.87 1.89 11.02
C ASP A 260 -20.72 1.35 12.18
N ALA A 261 -21.91 1.92 12.43
CA ALA A 261 -22.83 1.42 13.46
C ALA A 261 -23.35 0.01 13.11
N ARG A 262 -23.69 -0.24 11.85
CA ARG A 262 -24.10 -1.57 11.39
C ARG A 262 -22.95 -2.57 11.43
N TYR A 263 -21.74 -2.15 11.05
CA TYR A 263 -20.56 -2.98 11.18
C TYR A 263 -20.31 -3.34 12.65
N ALA A 264 -20.47 -2.38 13.56
CA ALA A 264 -20.36 -2.59 15.00
C ALA A 264 -21.44 -3.52 15.60
N LEU A 265 -22.58 -3.68 14.92
CA LEU A 265 -23.66 -4.60 15.32
C LEU A 265 -23.49 -6.01 14.72
N ILE A 266 -22.82 -6.13 13.58
CA ILE A 266 -22.57 -7.41 12.88
C ILE A 266 -21.29 -8.08 13.40
N GLU A 267 -20.29 -7.29 13.80
CA GLU A 267 -19.13 -7.81 14.54
C GLU A 267 -19.61 -8.39 15.88
N ASP A 268 -19.53 -9.71 16.02
CA ASP A 268 -19.76 -10.36 17.31
C ASP A 268 -18.79 -9.76 18.33
N GLN A 269 -19.24 -9.45 19.55
CA GLN A 269 -18.36 -8.84 20.55
C GLN A 269 -17.16 -9.76 20.87
N GLU A 270 -17.32 -11.07 20.66
CA GLU A 270 -16.23 -12.05 20.72
C GLU A 270 -15.25 -11.93 19.53
N GLU A 271 -15.72 -11.62 18.32
CA GLU A 271 -14.89 -11.40 17.13
C GLU A 271 -14.04 -10.14 17.26
N ARG A 272 -14.56 -9.08 17.89
CA ARG A 272 -13.80 -7.86 18.22
C ARG A 272 -12.63 -8.09 19.17
N LEU A 273 -12.72 -9.10 20.02
CA LEU A 273 -11.67 -9.46 20.96
C LEU A 273 -10.61 -10.36 20.34
N GLY A 274 -10.98 -11.11 19.30
CA GLY A 274 -10.11 -12.01 18.55
C GLY A 274 -9.16 -11.31 17.59
N VAL A 275 -8.04 -11.95 17.30
CA VAL A 275 -7.14 -11.59 16.18
C VAL A 275 -7.16 -12.74 15.17
N TYR A 276 -6.91 -12.45 13.89
CA TYR A 276 -7.00 -13.43 12.78
C TYR A 276 -6.15 -14.72 12.96
N LEU A 277 -5.19 -14.72 13.90
CA LEU A 277 -4.35 -15.86 14.24
C LEU A 277 -4.72 -16.54 15.57
N ASP A 278 -5.76 -16.10 16.29
CA ASP A 278 -6.15 -16.68 17.59
C ASP A 278 -6.42 -18.19 17.48
N TRP A 279 -6.98 -18.64 16.35
CA TRP A 279 -7.24 -20.06 16.08
C TRP A 279 -5.99 -20.93 16.16
N THR A 280 -4.80 -20.37 15.97
CA THR A 280 -3.53 -21.11 16.02
C THR A 280 -3.15 -21.53 17.44
N ALA A 281 -3.65 -20.84 18.47
CA ALA A 281 -3.37 -21.16 19.87
C ALA A 281 -3.90 -22.55 20.28
N ARG A 282 -4.88 -23.11 19.56
CA ARG A 282 -5.43 -24.45 19.80
C ARG A 282 -4.42 -25.58 19.59
N PHE A 283 -3.33 -25.31 18.87
CA PHE A 283 -2.27 -26.29 18.61
C PHE A 283 -1.13 -26.21 19.63
N LEU A 284 -1.20 -25.27 20.59
CA LEU A 284 -0.19 -25.11 21.62
C LEU A 284 -0.64 -25.78 22.93
N PRO A 285 0.30 -26.28 23.75
CA PRO A 285 0.00 -26.67 25.11
C PRO A 285 -0.68 -25.52 25.87
N PRO A 286 -1.68 -25.77 26.74
CA PRO A 286 -2.44 -24.72 27.41
C PRO A 286 -1.57 -23.66 28.11
N ARG A 287 -0.44 -24.10 28.70
CA ARG A 287 0.52 -23.21 29.38
C ARG A 287 1.21 -22.21 28.44
N VAL A 288 1.44 -22.60 27.18
CA VAL A 288 2.05 -21.74 26.15
C VAL A 288 0.98 -20.93 25.43
N ALA A 289 -0.19 -21.53 25.19
CA ALA A 289 -1.31 -20.92 24.49
C ALA A 289 -1.76 -19.60 25.15
N VAL A 290 -1.75 -19.52 26.48
CA VAL A 290 -2.10 -18.29 27.21
C VAL A 290 -1.15 -17.14 26.88
N TYR A 291 0.16 -17.38 26.86
CA TYR A 291 1.15 -16.37 26.46
C TYR A 291 1.06 -16.04 24.96
N ALA A 292 0.77 -17.03 24.12
CA ALA A 292 0.61 -16.81 22.68
C ALA A 292 -0.61 -15.94 22.38
N LEU A 293 -1.76 -16.20 23.00
CA LEU A 293 -2.96 -15.38 22.87
C LEU A 293 -2.73 -13.95 23.38
N ARG A 294 -1.97 -13.78 24.45
CA ARG A 294 -1.58 -12.44 24.94
C ARG A 294 -0.80 -11.69 23.87
N ASP A 295 0.28 -12.27 23.34
CA ASP A 295 1.13 -11.62 22.34
C ASP A 295 0.38 -11.43 21.00
N LEU A 296 -0.48 -12.37 20.60
CA LEU A 296 -1.34 -12.25 19.41
C LEU A 296 -2.35 -11.12 19.53
N ARG A 297 -3.02 -10.96 20.67
CA ARG A 297 -4.07 -9.95 20.85
C ARG A 297 -3.51 -8.58 21.15
N HIS A 298 -2.62 -8.50 22.13
CA HIS A 298 -2.04 -7.25 22.59
C HIS A 298 -0.94 -6.75 21.65
N GLY A 299 -0.02 -7.63 21.29
CA GLY A 299 1.09 -7.32 20.39
C GLY A 299 0.60 -6.92 18.99
N TRP A 300 -0.43 -7.57 18.45
CA TRP A 300 -1.05 -7.15 17.18
C TRP A 300 -1.58 -5.71 17.23
N ARG A 301 -2.30 -5.34 18.29
CA ARG A 301 -2.88 -3.98 18.42
C ARG A 301 -1.79 -2.91 18.48
N GLN A 302 -0.71 -3.17 19.21
CA GLN A 302 0.38 -2.20 19.35
C GLN A 302 1.35 -2.17 18.16
N ARG A 303 1.54 -3.30 17.48
CA ARG A 303 2.53 -3.47 16.41
C ARG A 303 1.90 -3.81 15.06
N ARG A 304 0.63 -3.44 14.85
CA ARG A 304 -0.13 -3.67 13.60
C ARG A 304 0.65 -3.25 12.36
N THR A 305 1.34 -2.11 12.42
CA THR A 305 2.17 -1.60 11.32
C THR A 305 3.30 -2.55 10.92
N TRP A 306 3.92 -3.24 11.88
CA TRP A 306 4.97 -4.22 11.62
C TRP A 306 4.40 -5.49 10.97
N VAL A 307 3.26 -5.98 11.46
CA VAL A 307 2.63 -7.18 10.88
C VAL A 307 2.08 -6.90 9.49
N THR A 308 1.52 -5.72 9.24
CA THR A 308 1.19 -5.26 7.87
C THR A 308 2.47 -5.12 7.02
N GLY A 309 3.58 -4.68 7.61
CA GLY A 309 4.89 -4.64 6.96
C GLY A 309 5.34 -6.02 6.46
N ALA A 310 5.03 -7.11 7.18
CA ALA A 310 5.31 -8.47 6.74
C ALA A 310 4.58 -8.85 5.44
N TRP A 311 3.34 -8.40 5.28
CA TRP A 311 2.61 -8.56 4.02
C TRP A 311 3.25 -7.77 2.89
N LEU A 312 3.68 -6.53 3.14
CA LEU A 312 4.35 -5.71 2.11
C LEU A 312 5.68 -6.32 1.67
N VAL A 313 6.47 -6.84 2.60
CA VAL A 313 7.71 -7.56 2.29
C VAL A 313 7.42 -8.87 1.55
N GLY A 314 6.37 -9.60 1.92
CA GLY A 314 5.90 -10.77 1.18
C GLY A 314 5.47 -10.44 -0.25
N LEU A 315 4.78 -9.31 -0.46
CA LEU A 315 4.46 -8.81 -1.80
C LEU A 315 5.73 -8.42 -2.56
N ALA A 316 6.73 -7.82 -1.92
CA ALA A 316 8.03 -7.55 -2.55
C ALA A 316 8.75 -8.85 -2.95
N ALA A 317 8.65 -9.91 -2.15
CA ALA A 317 9.19 -11.23 -2.48
C ALA A 317 8.44 -11.90 -3.64
N LEU A 318 7.10 -11.83 -3.64
CA LEU A 318 6.25 -12.27 -4.76
C LEU A 318 6.66 -11.54 -6.05
N VAL A 319 6.81 -10.21 -5.97
CA VAL A 319 7.30 -9.37 -7.06
C VAL A 319 8.68 -9.87 -7.50
N ALA A 320 9.67 -9.97 -6.63
CA ALA A 320 11.01 -10.46 -6.99
C ALA A 320 11.03 -11.84 -7.68
N SER A 321 10.02 -12.69 -7.43
CA SER A 321 9.91 -14.00 -8.09
C SER A 321 9.41 -13.93 -9.54
N TRP A 322 8.77 -12.82 -9.89
CA TRP A 322 8.16 -12.55 -11.18
C TRP A 322 9.18 -11.96 -12.15
N SER A 323 10.23 -12.73 -12.43
CA SER A 323 11.24 -12.41 -13.45
C SER A 323 11.59 -13.68 -14.23
N SER A 324 11.94 -13.55 -15.51
CA SER A 324 12.44 -14.66 -16.33
C SER A 324 13.89 -15.03 -16.01
N ASP A 325 14.63 -14.16 -15.32
CA ASP A 325 16.03 -14.36 -14.94
C ASP A 325 16.24 -15.64 -14.10
N PRO A 326 17.25 -16.48 -14.41
CA PRO A 326 17.65 -17.62 -13.59
C PRO A 326 17.90 -17.27 -12.11
N VAL A 327 18.40 -16.06 -11.81
CA VAL A 327 18.76 -15.64 -10.43
C VAL A 327 17.53 -15.13 -9.64
N ALA A 328 16.35 -15.02 -10.28
CA ALA A 328 15.13 -14.56 -9.62
C ALA A 328 14.76 -15.36 -8.36
N THR A 329 14.95 -16.69 -8.37
CA THR A 329 14.74 -17.55 -7.18
C THR A 329 15.64 -17.12 -6.02
N GLY A 330 16.91 -16.86 -6.29
CA GLY A 330 17.89 -16.41 -5.29
C GLY A 330 17.55 -15.03 -4.74
N ARG A 331 17.12 -14.09 -5.60
CA ARG A 331 16.65 -12.77 -5.16
C ARG A 331 15.41 -12.85 -4.30
N THR A 332 14.42 -13.67 -4.66
CA THR A 332 13.24 -13.90 -3.82
C THR A 332 13.65 -14.46 -2.46
N ALA A 333 14.52 -15.47 -2.43
CA ALA A 333 15.01 -16.06 -1.19
C ALA A 333 15.74 -15.03 -0.31
N LEU A 334 16.52 -14.13 -0.92
CA LEU A 334 17.20 -13.04 -0.22
C LEU A 334 16.20 -12.02 0.35
N VAL A 335 15.19 -11.59 -0.41
CA VAL A 335 14.15 -10.68 0.07
C VAL A 335 13.38 -11.30 1.23
N VAL A 336 13.04 -12.59 1.14
CA VAL A 336 12.39 -13.34 2.22
C VAL A 336 13.29 -13.38 3.46
N ALA A 337 14.58 -13.71 3.32
CA ALA A 337 15.51 -13.78 4.44
C ALA A 337 15.71 -12.40 5.11
N ALA A 338 16.03 -11.37 4.33
CA ALA A 338 16.22 -10.01 4.82
C ALA A 338 14.94 -9.46 5.48
N GLY A 339 13.80 -9.73 4.86
CA GLY A 339 12.47 -9.44 5.39
C GLY A 339 12.21 -10.06 6.76
N SER A 340 12.41 -11.37 6.86
CA SER A 340 12.24 -12.13 8.11
C SER A 340 13.14 -11.60 9.23
N TRP A 341 14.41 -11.34 8.94
CA TRP A 341 15.35 -10.76 9.92
C TRP A 341 14.95 -9.35 10.34
N TRP A 342 14.57 -8.48 9.40
CA TRP A 342 14.17 -7.13 9.76
C TRP A 342 12.90 -7.12 10.62
N LEU A 343 11.87 -7.87 10.21
CA LEU A 343 10.57 -7.87 10.87
C LEU A 343 10.55 -8.61 12.20
N ALA A 344 11.39 -9.65 12.37
CA ALA A 344 11.56 -10.32 13.67
C ALA A 344 12.08 -9.38 14.76
N ALA A 345 12.70 -8.25 14.42
CA ALA A 345 13.10 -7.23 15.39
C ALA A 345 11.93 -6.69 16.23
N VAL A 346 10.68 -6.87 15.78
CA VAL A 346 9.48 -6.56 16.58
C VAL A 346 9.49 -7.27 17.94
N ALA A 347 10.05 -8.48 18.00
CA ALA A 347 10.13 -9.28 19.23
C ALA A 347 10.99 -8.63 20.32
N LEU A 348 11.97 -7.79 19.93
CA LEU A 348 12.81 -7.01 20.84
C LEU A 348 11.99 -5.96 21.60
N ARG A 349 10.89 -5.49 21.00
CA ARG A 349 10.04 -4.45 21.58
C ARG A 349 8.82 -4.98 22.31
N LEU A 350 8.35 -6.19 21.97
CA LEU A 350 7.14 -6.78 22.58
C LEU A 350 7.16 -6.78 24.11
N ALA A 351 8.30 -7.05 24.75
CA ALA A 351 8.39 -7.02 26.22
C ALA A 351 8.27 -5.61 26.82
N HIS A 352 8.68 -4.57 26.09
CA HIS A 352 8.65 -3.19 26.60
C HIS A 352 7.25 -2.59 26.57
N ASP A 353 6.38 -3.09 25.71
CA ASP A 353 5.03 -2.55 25.53
C ASP A 353 3.95 -3.32 26.32
N GLU A 354 4.35 -4.31 27.13
CA GLU A 354 3.45 -5.09 27.98
C GLU A 354 2.93 -4.26 29.16
N PRO A 355 1.60 -4.12 29.37
CA PRO A 355 1.04 -3.40 30.50
C PRO A 355 1.44 -4.04 31.83
N GLU A 356 1.72 -3.22 32.84
CA GLU A 356 2.16 -3.69 34.17
C GLU A 356 1.21 -4.72 34.78
N PHE A 357 -0.11 -4.55 34.60
CA PHE A 357 -1.09 -5.52 35.10
C PHE A 357 -0.97 -6.90 34.44
N GLN A 358 -0.59 -6.97 33.15
CA GLN A 358 -0.39 -8.25 32.47
C GLN A 358 0.88 -8.94 32.96
N GLN A 359 1.92 -8.17 33.29
CA GLN A 359 3.16 -8.71 33.86
C GLN A 359 2.92 -9.28 35.27
N ALA A 360 2.01 -8.68 36.04
CA ALA A 360 1.62 -9.18 37.35
C ALA A 360 0.77 -10.47 37.28
N TRP A 361 -0.10 -10.60 36.27
CA TRP A 361 -0.99 -11.76 36.09
C TRP A 361 -0.35 -12.92 35.32
N LEU A 362 0.60 -12.64 34.44
CA LEU A 362 1.34 -13.60 33.61
C LEU A 362 2.84 -13.27 33.67
N PRO A 363 3.57 -13.79 34.67
CA PRO A 363 4.95 -13.41 34.94
C PRO A 363 5.87 -13.58 33.72
N PRO A 364 6.74 -12.58 33.42
CA PRO A 364 7.45 -12.46 32.15
C PRO A 364 8.69 -13.37 31.98
N ASP A 365 8.90 -14.38 32.83
CA ASP A 365 10.19 -15.06 32.97
C ASP A 365 10.19 -16.56 32.64
N GLY A 366 9.09 -17.07 32.08
CA GLY A 366 8.94 -18.48 31.72
C GLY A 366 9.56 -18.87 30.37
N ARG A 367 10.00 -20.13 30.26
CA ARG A 367 10.32 -20.79 28.99
C ARG A 367 9.10 -20.79 28.07
N GLU A 368 7.92 -20.92 28.65
CA GLU A 368 6.62 -20.94 27.97
C GLU A 368 6.37 -19.64 27.20
N GLN A 369 6.68 -18.48 27.78
CA GLN A 369 6.54 -17.20 27.10
C GLN A 369 7.54 -17.06 25.96
N ALA A 370 8.80 -17.50 26.15
CA ALA A 370 9.80 -17.43 25.09
C ALA A 370 9.36 -18.28 23.88
N VAL A 371 8.86 -19.49 24.13
CA VAL A 371 8.31 -20.38 23.10
C VAL A 371 7.08 -19.73 22.43
N ALA A 372 6.14 -19.20 23.22
CA ALA A 372 4.97 -18.52 22.69
C ALA A 372 5.35 -17.34 21.79
N ARG A 373 6.33 -16.53 22.20
CA ARG A 373 6.75 -15.36 21.43
C ARG A 373 7.47 -15.73 20.14
N VAL A 374 8.34 -16.75 20.17
CA VAL A 374 8.96 -17.29 18.95
C VAL A 374 7.88 -17.78 17.99
N TYR A 375 6.88 -18.50 18.49
CA TYR A 375 5.76 -18.98 17.70
C TYR A 375 4.95 -17.84 17.07
N VAL A 376 4.55 -16.84 17.88
CA VAL A 376 3.77 -15.68 17.41
C VAL A 376 4.53 -14.86 16.36
N VAL A 377 5.81 -14.58 16.61
CA VAL A 377 6.65 -13.86 15.64
C VAL A 377 6.78 -14.67 14.36
N GLY A 378 7.00 -15.99 14.46
CA GLY A 378 7.03 -16.88 13.30
C GLY A 378 5.74 -16.82 12.47
N LEU A 379 4.57 -16.80 13.12
CA LEU A 379 3.29 -16.64 12.44
C LEU A 379 3.15 -15.27 11.76
N TRP A 380 3.62 -14.19 12.40
CA TRP A 380 3.61 -12.86 11.79
C TRP A 380 4.55 -12.74 10.59
N LEU A 381 5.60 -13.56 10.52
CA LEU A 381 6.51 -13.64 9.38
C LEU A 381 6.00 -14.55 8.26
N ALA A 382 4.98 -15.38 8.51
CA ALA A 382 4.45 -16.30 7.52
C ALA A 382 4.06 -15.65 6.17
N PRO A 383 3.48 -14.43 6.12
CA PRO A 383 3.20 -13.75 4.85
C PRO A 383 4.45 -13.47 4.00
N VAL A 384 5.60 -13.21 4.64
CA VAL A 384 6.88 -12.98 3.95
C VAL A 384 7.27 -14.21 3.14
N VAL A 385 7.26 -15.37 3.78
CA VAL A 385 7.63 -16.66 3.17
C VAL A 385 6.54 -17.11 2.18
N GLY A 386 5.27 -17.06 2.59
CA GLY A 386 4.15 -17.59 1.84
C GLY A 386 3.97 -16.92 0.47
N LEU A 387 4.02 -15.58 0.42
CA LEU A 387 3.85 -14.86 -0.84
C LEU A 387 5.04 -15.06 -1.79
N GLY A 388 6.28 -15.02 -1.30
CA GLY A 388 7.45 -15.33 -2.12
C GLY A 388 7.45 -16.78 -2.63
N ALA A 389 7.02 -17.73 -1.80
CA ALA A 389 6.88 -19.13 -2.17
C ALA A 389 5.81 -19.34 -3.24
N LEU A 390 4.63 -18.73 -3.09
CA LEU A 390 3.55 -18.83 -4.09
C LEU A 390 3.99 -18.27 -5.45
N GLY A 391 4.68 -17.12 -5.45
CA GLY A 391 5.20 -16.53 -6.68
C GLY A 391 6.23 -17.43 -7.36
N THR A 392 7.20 -17.94 -6.61
CA THR A 392 8.20 -18.87 -7.16
C THR A 392 7.59 -20.20 -7.60
N LEU A 393 6.58 -20.73 -6.91
CA LEU A 393 5.87 -21.94 -7.34
C LEU A 393 5.25 -21.75 -8.72
N PHE A 394 4.56 -20.61 -8.92
CA PHE A 394 3.86 -20.31 -10.16
C PHE A 394 4.84 -20.04 -11.33
N TRP A 395 5.93 -19.30 -11.09
CA TRP A 395 6.84 -18.84 -12.15
C TRP A 395 8.10 -19.70 -12.35
N LYS A 396 8.55 -20.42 -11.32
CA LYS A 396 9.81 -21.19 -11.29
C LYS A 396 9.61 -22.67 -10.95
N GLY A 397 8.38 -23.07 -10.65
CA GLY A 397 8.03 -24.45 -10.32
C GLY A 397 8.49 -24.90 -8.93
N VAL A 398 8.40 -26.21 -8.70
CA VAL A 398 8.57 -26.83 -7.36
C VAL A 398 9.98 -26.65 -6.80
N ALA A 399 11.02 -26.68 -7.65
CA ALA A 399 12.40 -26.49 -7.21
C ALA A 399 12.62 -25.08 -6.64
N GLY A 400 12.16 -24.04 -7.33
CA GLY A 400 12.24 -22.66 -6.85
C GLY A 400 11.44 -22.44 -5.56
N PHE A 401 10.22 -23.00 -5.50
CA PHE A 401 9.40 -23.02 -4.29
C PHE A 401 10.14 -23.63 -3.10
N ALA A 402 10.76 -24.80 -3.26
CA ALA A 402 11.46 -25.49 -2.18
C ALA A 402 12.63 -24.67 -1.62
N VAL A 403 13.39 -23.99 -2.48
CA VAL A 403 14.48 -23.08 -2.06
C VAL A 403 13.94 -21.92 -1.24
N VAL A 404 12.91 -21.22 -1.73
CA VAL A 404 12.34 -20.05 -1.03
C VAL A 404 11.70 -20.44 0.30
N VAL A 405 10.97 -21.56 0.34
CA VAL A 405 10.38 -22.07 1.59
C VAL A 405 11.48 -22.49 2.57
N GLY A 406 12.51 -23.22 2.11
CA GLY A 406 13.61 -23.65 2.95
C GLY A 406 14.35 -22.47 3.60
N VAL A 407 14.78 -21.51 2.78
CA VAL A 407 15.44 -20.28 3.25
C VAL A 407 14.52 -19.48 4.16
N GLY A 408 13.23 -19.36 3.79
CA GLY A 408 12.26 -18.59 4.54
C GLY A 408 11.93 -19.16 5.91
N LEU A 409 11.75 -20.48 6.02
CA LEU A 409 11.49 -21.16 7.29
C LEU A 409 12.72 -21.09 8.21
N VAL A 410 13.92 -21.36 7.69
CA VAL A 410 15.15 -21.27 8.47
C VAL A 410 15.39 -19.84 8.95
N SER A 411 15.31 -18.85 8.04
CA SER A 411 15.52 -17.44 8.40
C SER A 411 14.48 -16.95 9.40
N SER A 412 13.20 -17.26 9.21
CA SER A 412 12.13 -16.83 10.13
C SER A 412 12.27 -17.48 11.50
N GLY A 413 12.58 -18.78 11.56
CA GLY A 413 12.78 -19.49 12.83
C GLY A 413 14.00 -18.98 13.60
N VAL A 414 15.14 -18.83 12.92
CA VAL A 414 16.38 -18.32 13.53
C VAL A 414 16.24 -16.85 13.93
N ALA A 415 15.65 -16.01 13.09
CA ALA A 415 15.45 -14.59 13.38
C ALA A 415 14.49 -14.40 14.58
N ALA A 416 13.37 -15.12 14.63
CA ALA A 416 12.44 -15.07 15.75
C ALA A 416 13.12 -15.53 17.06
N LEU A 417 13.86 -16.65 17.02
CA LEU A 417 14.60 -17.15 18.19
C LEU A 417 15.66 -16.14 18.66
N ALA A 418 16.48 -15.64 17.75
CA ALA A 418 17.52 -14.66 18.05
C ALA A 418 16.93 -13.37 18.63
N ALA A 419 15.85 -12.85 18.05
CA ALA A 419 15.19 -11.65 18.53
C ALA A 419 14.61 -11.84 19.95
N VAL A 420 13.97 -12.98 20.22
CA VAL A 420 13.43 -13.27 21.57
C VAL A 420 14.55 -13.42 22.60
N LEU A 421 15.65 -14.11 22.27
CA LEU A 421 16.79 -14.28 23.18
C LEU A 421 17.52 -12.95 23.45
N LEU A 422 17.72 -12.14 22.41
CA LEU A 422 18.45 -10.88 22.48
C LEU A 422 17.61 -9.73 23.05
N ALA A 423 16.28 -9.85 23.10
CA ALA A 423 15.41 -8.89 23.78
C ALA A 423 15.82 -8.65 25.25
N ARG A 424 16.44 -9.64 25.90
CA ARG A 424 16.91 -9.57 27.29
C ARG A 424 18.40 -9.19 27.43
N ARG A 425 19.21 -9.26 26.37
CA ARG A 425 20.69 -9.26 26.46
C ARG A 425 21.37 -8.43 25.36
N GLY A 426 20.91 -7.21 25.14
CA GLY A 426 21.57 -6.25 24.24
C GLY A 426 20.69 -5.67 23.14
N GLY A 427 19.47 -6.19 22.97
CA GLY A 427 18.47 -5.58 22.10
C GLY A 427 18.94 -5.45 20.64
N LEU A 428 18.60 -4.31 20.03
CA LEU A 428 18.89 -4.04 18.62
C LEU A 428 20.39 -3.92 18.31
N VAL A 429 21.21 -3.55 19.30
CA VAL A 429 22.66 -3.35 19.13
C VAL A 429 23.38 -4.65 18.76
N VAL A 430 22.92 -5.78 19.31
CA VAL A 430 23.47 -7.10 18.99
C VAL A 430 22.72 -7.76 17.84
N TYR A 431 21.39 -7.59 17.80
CA TYR A 431 20.55 -8.19 16.78
C TYR A 431 20.83 -7.64 15.37
N GLY A 432 21.05 -6.33 15.23
CA GLY A 432 21.29 -5.68 13.93
C GLY A 432 22.52 -6.23 13.18
N PRO A 433 23.72 -6.27 13.80
CA PRO A 433 24.91 -6.88 13.19
C PRO A 433 24.72 -8.36 12.86
N LEU A 434 24.08 -9.14 13.74
CA LEU A 434 23.78 -10.55 13.50
C LEU A 434 22.88 -10.72 12.26
N ALA A 435 21.81 -9.92 12.17
CA ALA A 435 20.90 -9.91 11.04
C ALA A 435 21.64 -9.56 9.73
N ALA A 436 22.51 -8.54 9.75
CA ALA A 436 23.29 -8.15 8.58
C ALA A 436 24.21 -9.27 8.10
N VAL A 437 24.93 -9.93 9.02
CA VAL A 437 25.80 -11.08 8.68
C VAL A 437 24.98 -12.22 8.10
N ALA A 438 23.86 -12.59 8.73
CA ALA A 438 23.01 -13.67 8.25
C ALA A 438 22.43 -13.39 6.86
N VAL A 439 22.02 -12.16 6.58
CA VAL A 439 21.51 -11.73 5.27
C VAL A 439 22.62 -11.75 4.22
N LEU A 440 23.83 -11.28 4.54
CA LEU A 440 24.98 -11.31 3.63
C LEU A 440 25.42 -12.75 3.31
N SER A 441 25.47 -13.63 4.30
CA SER A 441 25.76 -15.06 4.10
C SER A 441 24.69 -15.73 3.23
N THR A 442 23.42 -15.38 3.42
CA THR A 442 22.34 -15.88 2.57
C THR A 442 22.50 -15.38 1.14
N ALA A 443 22.78 -14.08 0.96
CA ALA A 443 23.01 -13.48 -0.36
C ALA A 443 24.13 -14.18 -1.12
N GLN A 444 25.26 -14.47 -0.46
CA GLN A 444 26.36 -15.23 -1.05
C GLN A 444 25.91 -16.64 -1.47
N GLY A 445 25.17 -17.35 -0.62
CA GLY A 445 24.74 -18.72 -0.91
C GLY A 445 23.66 -18.86 -1.99
N VAL A 446 22.81 -17.84 -2.19
CA VAL A 446 21.69 -17.92 -3.15
C VAL A 446 21.93 -17.15 -4.46
N LEU A 447 22.97 -16.32 -4.53
CA LEU A 447 23.34 -15.56 -5.73
C LEU A 447 24.66 -16.04 -6.37
N SER A 448 25.35 -17.00 -5.75
CA SER A 448 26.44 -17.77 -6.40
C SER A 448 25.88 -18.97 -7.14
#